data_AF-A0A962JK19-F1
#
_entry.id   AF-A0A962JK19-F1
#
_cell.length_a   1.000
_cell.length_b   1.000
_cell.length_c   1.000
_cell.angle_alpha   90.00
_cell.angle_beta   90.00
_cell.angle_gamma   90.00
#
_symmetry.space_group_name_H-M   'P 1'
#
loop_
_entity.id
_entity.type
_entity.pdbx_description
1 polymer ?
#
loop_
_entity_poly.entity_id
_entity_poly.type
_entity_poly.pdbx_seq_one_letter_code
_entity_poly.pdbx_strand_id
1 'polypeptide(L)'
;MDNVEEYQFEPIKGYPMLHWHGKRPFTSTRYYPAQHKETHGRLVDDWRNKIYWGDNLQVMSHLLKEYRGKVELVYIDPPFDSKADYKKPVSISGQRFSSDYTGFEEKQYTDIWTNDEYLQYMYERLIIVRELLSDN
;
A
#
# COMPACT_ATOMS: atom_id res chain seq x y z
N MET A 1 17.99 2.97 20.74
CA MET A 1 16.84 3.88 20.93
C MET A 1 15.66 2.96 20.93
N ASP A 2 15.21 2.63 22.13
CA ASP A 2 14.56 1.36 22.41
C ASP A 2 13.08 1.64 22.72
N ASN A 3 12.22 1.01 21.91
CA ASN A 3 10.76 1.05 21.94
C ASN A 3 10.07 2.24 21.23
N VAL A 4 9.40 1.92 20.10
CA VAL A 4 8.59 2.83 19.28
C VAL A 4 7.21 3.09 19.91
N GLU A 5 6.78 2.25 20.87
CA GLU A 5 5.45 2.35 21.51
C GLU A 5 5.28 3.62 22.35
N GLU A 6 6.37 4.21 22.86
CA GLU A 6 6.33 5.45 23.64
C GLU A 6 6.58 6.71 22.79
N TYR A 7 6.77 6.57 21.48
CA TYR A 7 7.03 7.72 20.62
C TYR A 7 5.74 8.53 20.37
N GLN A 8 5.53 9.57 21.18
CA GLN A 8 4.51 10.58 20.92
C GLN A 8 5.00 11.51 19.81
N PHE A 9 4.26 11.54 18.72
CA PHE A 9 4.53 12.39 17.57
C PHE A 9 4.19 13.84 17.92
N GLU A 10 5.14 14.54 18.53
CA GLU A 10 4.99 15.96 18.84
C GLU A 10 5.25 16.82 17.60
N PRO A 11 4.48 17.90 17.38
CA PRO A 11 4.80 18.87 16.34
C PRO A 11 6.22 19.39 16.48
N ILE A 12 6.99 19.31 15.39
CA ILE A 12 8.29 19.95 15.35
C ILE A 12 8.05 21.45 15.48
N LYS A 13 8.52 22.02 16.58
CA LYS A 13 8.27 23.42 16.93
C LYS A 13 8.66 24.34 15.76
N GLY A 14 7.70 25.12 15.28
CA GLY A 14 7.89 26.05 14.16
C GLY A 14 7.62 25.49 12.77
N TYR A 15 7.23 24.22 12.64
CA TYR A 15 6.89 23.60 11.35
C TYR A 15 5.41 23.21 11.29
N PRO A 16 4.77 23.37 10.12
CA PRO A 16 3.40 22.91 9.94
C PRO A 16 3.33 21.38 10.00
N MET A 17 2.27 20.86 10.61
CA MET A 17 1.97 19.43 10.66
C MET A 17 0.66 19.15 9.93
N LEU A 18 0.64 18.12 9.08
CA LEU A 18 -0.58 17.62 8.46
C LEU A 18 -1.38 16.77 9.46
N HIS A 19 -2.61 17.21 9.74
CA HIS A 19 -3.60 16.50 10.55
C HIS A 19 -4.75 16.00 9.68
N TRP A 20 -5.28 14.82 9.99
CA TRP A 20 -6.48 14.25 9.38
C TRP A 20 -7.28 13.49 10.44
N HIS A 21 -8.58 13.33 10.24
CA HIS A 21 -9.44 12.59 11.15
C HIS A 21 -9.05 11.11 11.18
N GLY A 22 -8.93 10.54 12.38
CA GLY A 22 -8.51 9.15 12.55
C GLY A 22 -7.01 8.90 12.37
N LYS A 23 -6.18 9.95 12.25
CA LYS A 23 -4.72 9.81 12.27
C LYS A 23 -4.27 9.06 13.51
N ARG A 24 -3.65 7.89 13.29
CA ARG A 24 -3.11 7.03 14.35
C ARG A 24 -1.67 6.64 14.03
N PRO A 25 -0.75 6.68 15.02
CA PRO A 25 0.59 6.15 14.84
C PRO A 25 0.54 4.69 14.39
N PHE A 26 1.40 4.34 13.44
CA PHE A 26 1.57 2.95 13.02
C PHE A 26 2.75 2.36 13.80
N THR A 27 2.44 1.72 14.92
CA THR A 27 3.45 1.16 15.84
C THR A 27 3.77 -0.30 15.52
N SER A 28 2.74 -1.08 15.19
CA SER A 28 2.87 -2.49 14.86
C SER A 28 1.73 -2.96 13.95
N THR A 29 2.00 -4.03 13.22
CA THR A 29 0.97 -4.77 12.49
C THR A 29 1.21 -6.26 12.64
N ARG A 30 0.13 -7.02 12.82
CA ARG A 30 0.21 -8.48 12.70
C ARG A 30 0.29 -8.80 11.22
N TYR A 31 1.26 -9.62 10.84
CA TYR A 31 1.38 -10.14 9.49
C TYR A 31 1.44 -11.65 9.47
N TYR A 32 0.99 -12.21 8.35
CA TYR A 32 1.07 -13.63 8.06
C TYR A 32 2.23 -13.89 7.07
N PRO A 33 2.72 -15.14 6.97
CA PRO A 33 3.67 -15.50 5.93
C PRO A 33 3.20 -15.04 4.54
N ALA A 34 4.05 -14.28 3.84
CA ALA A 34 3.72 -13.80 2.51
C ALA A 34 3.60 -14.98 1.55
N GLN A 35 2.59 -14.96 0.68
CA GLN A 35 2.40 -16.01 -0.30
C GLN A 35 3.31 -15.73 -1.50
N HIS A 36 4.45 -16.41 -1.54
CA HIS A 36 5.34 -16.40 -2.71
C HIS A 36 4.66 -17.15 -3.85
N LYS A 37 4.37 -16.45 -4.95
CA LYS A 37 3.67 -17.01 -6.10
C LYS A 37 4.63 -17.47 -7.20
N GLU A 38 5.57 -16.61 -7.58
CA GLU A 38 6.41 -16.86 -8.76
C GLU A 38 7.84 -16.38 -8.57
N THR A 39 8.77 -17.01 -9.29
CA THR A 39 10.18 -16.61 -9.36
C THR A 39 10.58 -16.46 -10.81
N HIS A 40 11.17 -15.32 -11.17
CA HIS A 40 11.48 -14.95 -12.55
C HIS A 40 12.96 -14.59 -12.74
N GLY A 41 13.49 -14.89 -13.93
CA GLY A 41 14.86 -14.57 -14.32
C GLY A 41 15.91 -15.64 -13.95
N ARG A 42 17.16 -15.36 -14.33
CA ARG A 42 18.32 -16.21 -13.99
C ARG A 42 18.76 -15.93 -12.56
N LEU A 43 19.40 -16.92 -11.94
CA LEU A 43 20.05 -16.73 -10.65
C LEU A 43 21.25 -15.78 -10.85
N VAL A 44 21.28 -14.68 -10.13
CA VAL A 44 22.39 -13.72 -10.09
C VAL A 44 22.70 -13.49 -8.62
N ASP A 45 23.91 -13.84 -8.18
CA ASP A 45 24.35 -13.67 -6.78
C ASP A 45 23.35 -14.24 -5.75
N ASP A 46 22.90 -15.48 -5.98
CA ASP A 46 21.85 -16.17 -5.20
C ASP A 46 20.49 -15.44 -5.13
N TRP A 47 20.28 -14.44 -5.98
CA TRP A 47 19.05 -13.67 -6.06
C TRP A 47 18.27 -13.94 -7.36
N ARG A 48 16.94 -13.83 -7.25
CA ARG A 48 15.97 -13.87 -8.37
C ARG A 48 14.80 -12.96 -8.06
N ASN A 49 14.12 -12.51 -9.13
CA ASN A 49 12.89 -11.74 -8.99
C ASN A 49 11.77 -12.60 -8.38
N LYS A 50 11.01 -12.05 -7.44
CA LYS A 50 9.93 -12.76 -6.74
C LYS A 50 8.62 -11.98 -6.89
N ILE A 51 7.51 -12.69 -7.06
CA ILE A 51 6.15 -12.13 -7.04
C ILE A 51 5.41 -12.70 -5.84
N TYR A 52 4.80 -11.81 -5.06
CA TYR A 52 4.01 -12.16 -3.89
C TYR A 52 2.53 -11.77 -4.10
N TRP A 53 1.62 -12.58 -3.58
CA TRP A 53 0.17 -12.29 -3.59
C TRP A 53 -0.33 -11.96 -2.19
N GLY A 54 -1.23 -10.97 -2.11
CA GLY A 54 -1.89 -10.56 -0.88
C GLY A 54 -1.96 -9.04 -0.72
N ASP A 55 -2.52 -8.60 0.41
CA ASP A 55 -2.49 -7.18 0.79
C ASP A 55 -1.03 -6.71 0.98
N ASN A 56 -0.68 -5.60 0.34
CA ASN A 56 0.69 -5.09 0.31
C ASN A 56 1.24 -4.77 1.71
N LEU A 57 0.42 -4.29 2.66
CA LEU A 57 0.87 -3.99 4.01
C LEU A 57 1.32 -5.28 4.71
N GLN A 58 0.55 -6.36 4.57
CA GLN A 58 0.86 -7.67 5.12
C GLN A 58 2.11 -8.28 4.48
N VAL A 59 2.20 -8.25 3.14
CA VAL A 59 3.35 -8.77 2.39
C VAL A 59 4.63 -8.02 2.75
N MET A 60 4.61 -6.68 2.67
CA MET A 60 5.80 -5.88 2.98
C MET A 60 6.23 -6.06 4.44
N SER A 61 5.26 -6.18 5.38
CA SER A 61 5.58 -6.44 6.79
C SER A 61 6.27 -7.78 7.01
N HIS A 62 5.89 -8.81 6.26
CA HIS A 62 6.62 -10.08 6.24
C HIS A 62 8.03 -9.93 5.67
N LEU A 63 8.18 -9.19 4.58
CA LEU A 63 9.45 -9.00 3.88
C LEU A 63 10.49 -8.23 4.70
N LEU A 64 10.07 -7.42 5.67
CA LEU A 64 10.98 -6.73 6.60
C LEU A 64 11.93 -7.68 7.34
N LYS A 65 11.59 -8.96 7.52
CA LYS A 65 12.50 -9.93 8.14
C LYS A 65 13.80 -10.11 7.36
N GLU A 66 13.71 -10.06 6.03
CA GLU A 66 14.81 -10.39 5.13
C GLU A 66 15.38 -9.13 4.46
N TYR A 67 14.53 -8.15 4.13
CA TYR A 67 14.83 -7.01 3.27
C TYR A 67 14.86 -5.64 3.96
N ARG A 68 14.70 -5.57 5.29
CA ARG A 68 14.81 -4.31 6.04
C ARG A 68 16.16 -3.64 5.76
N GLY A 69 16.12 -2.37 5.34
CA GLY A 69 17.33 -1.60 5.01
C GLY A 69 18.07 -2.05 3.74
N LYS A 70 17.48 -2.89 2.89
CA LYS A 70 18.17 -3.49 1.72
C LYS A 70 17.60 -3.07 0.36
N VAL A 71 16.44 -2.41 0.34
CA VAL A 71 15.80 -2.00 -0.92
C VAL A 71 16.36 -0.65 -1.36
N GLU A 72 16.88 -0.55 -2.56
CA GLU A 72 17.46 0.70 -3.07
C GLU A 72 16.40 1.64 -3.68
N LEU A 73 15.36 1.06 -4.29
CA LEU A 73 14.30 1.80 -4.97
C LEU A 73 12.96 1.12 -4.79
N VAL A 74 11.95 1.91 -4.46
CA VAL A 74 10.55 1.50 -4.44
C VAL A 74 9.77 2.37 -5.41
N TYR A 75 9.12 1.74 -6.39
CA TYR A 75 8.15 2.37 -7.27
C TYR A 75 6.75 1.89 -6.91
N ILE A 76 5.82 2.83 -6.72
CA ILE A 76 4.40 2.54 -6.46
C ILE A 76 3.52 3.47 -7.30
N ASP A 77 2.38 2.94 -7.73
CA ASP A 77 1.32 3.65 -8.43
C ASP A 77 0.00 3.43 -7.67
N PRO A 78 -0.20 4.11 -6.52
CA PRO A 78 -1.38 3.91 -5.68
C PRO A 78 -2.64 4.49 -6.34
N PRO A 79 -3.85 4.11 -5.89
CA PRO A 79 -5.06 4.79 -6.33
C PRO A 79 -4.96 6.30 -6.07
N PHE A 80 -5.39 7.11 -7.03
CA PHE A 80 -5.19 8.57 -7.03
C PHE A 80 -6.29 9.36 -6.31
N ASP A 81 -7.24 8.68 -5.63
CA ASP A 81 -8.43 9.28 -4.98
C ASP A 81 -9.07 10.38 -5.87
N SER A 82 -9.13 10.10 -7.17
CA SER A 82 -9.43 11.10 -8.19
C SER A 82 -10.90 11.51 -8.22
N LYS A 83 -11.76 10.82 -7.45
CA LYS A 83 -13.22 10.90 -7.48
C LYS A 83 -13.81 10.73 -8.89
N ALA A 84 -13.02 10.21 -9.83
CA ALA A 84 -13.45 9.96 -11.18
C ALA A 84 -14.30 8.69 -11.17
N ASP A 85 -15.60 8.86 -11.32
CA ASP A 85 -16.57 7.78 -11.49
C ASP A 85 -16.25 7.11 -12.84
N TYR A 86 -15.31 6.15 -12.88
CA TYR A 86 -14.95 5.38 -14.08
C TYR A 86 -16.06 4.37 -14.45
N LYS A 87 -17.31 4.81 -14.46
CA LYS A 87 -18.39 4.11 -15.17
C LYS A 87 -18.20 4.39 -16.64
N LYS A 88 -17.32 3.63 -17.31
CA LYS A 88 -17.32 3.59 -18.78
C LYS A 88 -18.58 2.84 -19.21
N PRO A 89 -19.57 3.47 -19.86
CA PRO A 89 -20.67 2.72 -20.46
C PRO A 89 -20.09 1.91 -21.62
N VAL A 90 -20.01 0.60 -21.47
CA VAL A 90 -19.60 -0.28 -22.56
C VAL A 90 -20.82 -0.55 -23.44
N SER A 91 -20.82 -0.03 -24.67
CA SER A 91 -21.87 -0.33 -25.65
C SER A 91 -21.54 -1.63 -26.37
N ILE A 92 -22.23 -2.72 -26.03
CA ILE A 92 -22.24 -3.93 -26.85
C ILE A 92 -23.52 -3.91 -27.70
N SER A 93 -23.36 -3.93 -29.02
CA SER A 93 -24.43 -4.13 -30.00
C SER A 93 -25.64 -3.17 -29.92
N GLY A 94 -25.42 -1.86 -29.78
CA GLY A 94 -26.44 -0.84 -30.05
C GLY A 94 -27.54 -0.66 -28.98
N GLN A 95 -27.52 -1.41 -27.89
CA GLN A 95 -28.36 -1.16 -26.72
C GLN A 95 -27.57 -0.46 -25.61
N ARG A 96 -28.12 0.65 -25.11
CA ARG A 96 -27.64 1.28 -23.87
C ARG A 96 -28.09 0.42 -22.70
N PHE A 97 -27.20 -0.39 -22.16
CA PHE A 97 -27.40 -1.02 -20.86
C PHE A 97 -26.79 -0.10 -19.78
N SER A 98 -27.61 0.34 -18.83
CA SER A 98 -27.10 0.76 -17.52
C SER A 98 -26.68 -0.52 -16.80
N SER A 99 -25.39 -0.82 -16.85
CA SER A 99 -24.85 -2.03 -16.27
C SER A 99 -24.89 -1.94 -14.74
N ASP A 100 -25.96 -2.41 -14.12
CA ASP A 100 -25.94 -2.90 -12.73
C ASP A 100 -25.22 -4.26 -12.66
N TYR A 101 -24.09 -4.39 -13.38
CA TYR A 101 -23.26 -5.58 -13.40
C TYR A 101 -22.38 -5.57 -12.14
N THR A 102 -22.96 -6.05 -11.05
CA THR A 102 -22.29 -6.42 -9.80
C THR A 102 -21.56 -7.77 -9.91
N GLY A 103 -20.94 -8.04 -11.06
CA GLY A 103 -20.37 -9.35 -11.38
C GLY A 103 -18.92 -9.26 -11.83
N PHE A 104 -18.02 -9.65 -10.93
CA PHE A 104 -16.65 -10.12 -11.22
C PHE A 104 -15.61 -9.09 -11.69
N GLU A 105 -15.71 -7.84 -11.23
CA GLU A 105 -14.49 -7.12 -10.86
C GLU A 105 -14.36 -7.28 -9.35
N GLU A 106 -13.33 -7.99 -8.90
CA GLU A 106 -12.86 -7.86 -7.54
C GLU A 106 -12.50 -6.38 -7.38
N LYS A 107 -13.45 -5.60 -6.85
CA LYS A 107 -13.35 -4.16 -6.63
C LYS A 107 -12.01 -3.88 -5.99
N GLN A 108 -11.05 -3.48 -6.82
CA GLN A 108 -9.69 -3.21 -6.42
C GLN A 108 -9.72 -1.84 -5.76
N TYR A 109 -10.19 -1.86 -4.51
CA TYR A 109 -10.59 -0.72 -3.69
C TYR A 109 -11.81 0.02 -4.23
N THR A 110 -12.93 -0.04 -3.50
CA THR A 110 -13.98 0.96 -3.66
C THR A 110 -13.33 2.33 -3.50
N ASP A 111 -13.34 3.13 -4.56
CA ASP A 111 -12.97 4.56 -4.59
C ASP A 111 -14.02 5.40 -3.81
N ILE A 112 -14.40 4.89 -2.63
CA ILE A 112 -15.31 5.45 -1.64
C ILE A 112 -14.47 5.63 -0.38
N TRP A 113 -13.33 6.29 -0.51
CA TRP A 113 -12.60 6.76 0.65
C TRP A 113 -13.29 8.02 1.13
N THR A 114 -13.62 8.10 2.41
CA THR A 114 -13.72 9.43 3.01
C THR A 114 -12.29 10.00 2.98
N ASN A 115 -12.08 11.23 2.48
CA ASN A 115 -10.74 11.75 2.10
C ASN A 115 -9.61 11.41 3.12
N ASP A 116 -9.92 11.38 4.42
CA ASP A 116 -8.95 11.15 5.49
C ASP A 116 -8.54 9.67 5.66
N GLU A 117 -9.37 8.71 5.23
CA GLU A 117 -9.04 7.28 5.25
C GLU A 117 -7.94 6.93 4.24
N TYR A 118 -7.92 7.61 3.09
CA TYR A 118 -6.85 7.47 2.11
C TYR A 118 -5.49 7.85 2.71
N LEU A 119 -5.45 8.96 3.46
CA LEU A 119 -4.22 9.40 4.14
C LEU A 119 -3.75 8.36 5.16
N GLN A 120 -4.66 7.80 5.96
CA GLN A 120 -4.31 6.73 6.89
C GLN A 120 -3.83 5.45 6.16
N TYR A 121 -4.50 5.06 5.07
CA TYR A 121 -4.14 3.90 4.24
C TYR A 121 -2.72 4.02 3.67
N MET A 122 -2.38 5.19 3.11
CA MET A 122 -1.06 5.47 2.56
C MET A 122 -0.01 5.61 3.66
N TYR A 123 -0.34 6.27 4.77
CA TYR A 123 0.57 6.48 5.90
C TYR A 123 1.16 5.17 6.43
N GLU A 124 0.31 4.17 6.69
CA GLU A 124 0.74 2.85 7.21
C GLU A 124 1.68 2.14 6.23
N ARG A 125 1.43 2.24 4.92
CA ARG A 125 2.25 1.61 3.87
C ARG A 125 3.58 2.31 3.67
N LEU A 126 3.57 3.64 3.65
CA LEU A 126 4.78 4.43 3.45
C LEU A 126 5.77 4.27 4.60
N ILE A 127 5.28 4.05 5.83
CA ILE A 127 6.14 3.69 6.96
C ILE A 127 6.87 2.37 6.70
N ILE A 128 6.16 1.32 6.31
CA ILE A 128 6.80 0.03 6.01
C ILE A 128 7.77 0.15 4.82
N VAL A 129 7.39 0.89 3.78
CA VAL A 129 8.28 1.18 2.63
C VAL A 129 9.57 1.86 3.10
N ARG A 130 9.47 2.84 4.01
CA ARG A 130 10.64 3.50 4.59
C ARG A 130 11.56 2.52 5.31
N GLU A 131 11.01 1.57 6.06
CA GLU A 131 11.79 0.56 6.78
C GLU A 131 12.45 -0.48 5.86
N LEU A 132 11.93 -0.67 4.64
CA LEU A 132 12.53 -1.53 3.62
C LEU A 132 13.70 -0.83 2.90
N LEU A 133 13.62 0.49 2.72
CA LEU A 133 14.63 1.28 2.02
C LEU A 133 15.97 1.29 2.77
N SER A 134 17.08 1.23 2.03
CA SER A 134 18.42 1.46 2.58
C SER A 134 18.63 2.94 2.94
N ASP A 135 19.60 3.22 3.82
CA ASP A 135 19.93 4.59 4.28
C ASP A 135 20.78 5.41 3.28
N ASN A 136 21.02 4.88 2.07
CA ASN A 136 21.93 5.45 1.08
C ASN A 136 21.45 6.78 0.49
#